data_AF-A0A7S2PS10-F1
#
_entry.id   AF-A0A7S2PS10-F1
#
_cell.length_a   1.000
_cell.length_b   1.000
_cell.length_c   1.000
_cell.angle_alpha   90.00
_cell.angle_beta   90.00
_cell.angle_gamma   90.00
#
_symmetry.space_group_name_H-M   'P 1'
#
loop_
_entity.id
_entity.type
_entity.pdbx_description
1 polymer ?
#
loop_
_entity_poly.entity_id
_entity_poly.type
_entity_poly.pdbx_seq_one_letter_code
_entity_poly.pdbx_strand_id
1 'polypeptide(L)'
;IWNAMMACTILFALLSTSLLNYMIIYLLCMPSRLANEPLYFDYSCRPSFVEQCLSASDSASPSTTVCHPTARAHFLSDHTQWDPIVAEVAPNKFKSRLLKPRKRYYVDTVLVLPESATNRDMGVFMVQMDLFDDSGVLLAQSSRPAMLPFEGYIVGTFRKILLLPPLLIGAVPEAR
;
A
#
# COMPACT_ATOMS: atom_id res chain seq x y z
N ILE A 1 -50.98 -18.93 15.22
CA ILE A 1 -49.82 -19.56 14.54
C ILE A 1 -49.73 -19.10 13.09
N TRP A 2 -50.75 -19.35 12.26
CA TRP A 2 -50.78 -18.93 10.85
C TRP A 2 -50.50 -17.43 10.62
N ASN A 3 -51.19 -16.54 11.35
CA ASN A 3 -50.99 -15.09 11.21
C ASN A 3 -49.58 -14.64 11.63
N ALA A 4 -48.97 -15.30 12.61
CA ALA A 4 -47.60 -15.02 13.04
C ALA A 4 -46.58 -15.49 12.00
N MET A 5 -46.80 -16.66 11.38
CA MET A 5 -45.96 -17.13 10.27
C MET A 5 -46.04 -16.21 9.06
N MET A 6 -47.23 -15.73 8.71
CA MET A 6 -47.42 -14.78 7.60
C MET A 6 -46.76 -13.42 7.90
N ALA A 7 -46.83 -12.93 9.13
CA ALA A 7 -46.13 -11.69 9.52
C ALA A 7 -44.60 -11.84 9.41
N CYS A 8 -44.04 -12.97 9.84
CA CYS A 8 -42.60 -13.25 9.74
C CYS A 8 -42.12 -13.33 8.29
N THR A 9 -42.88 -13.98 7.40
CA THR A 9 -42.50 -14.06 5.98
C THR A 9 -42.54 -12.70 5.30
N ILE A 10 -43.54 -11.87 5.61
CA ILE A 10 -43.63 -10.49 5.09
C ILE A 10 -42.45 -9.65 5.58
N LEU A 11 -42.11 -9.72 6.87
CA LEU A 11 -40.99 -8.96 7.43
C LEU A 11 -39.64 -9.38 6.84
N PHE A 12 -39.44 -10.68 6.63
CA PHE A 12 -38.24 -11.20 5.96
C PHE A 12 -38.15 -10.73 4.50
N ALA A 13 -39.27 -10.74 3.76
CA ALA A 13 -39.32 -10.25 2.39
C ALA A 13 -39.01 -8.74 2.30
N LEU A 14 -39.53 -7.93 3.24
CA LEU A 14 -39.24 -6.50 3.34
C LEU A 14 -37.76 -6.24 3.65
N LEU A 15 -37.18 -6.99 4.58
CA LEU A 15 -35.76 -6.87 4.91
C LEU A 15 -34.87 -7.24 3.73
N SER A 16 -35.18 -8.35 3.06
CA SER A 16 -34.42 -8.84 1.90
C SER A 16 -34.48 -7.86 0.73
N THR A 17 -35.66 -7.33 0.40
CA THR A 17 -35.83 -6.33 -0.66
C THR A 17 -35.12 -5.01 -0.33
N SER A 18 -35.14 -4.58 0.93
CA SER A 18 -34.37 -3.40 1.38
C SER A 18 -32.86 -3.60 1.22
N LEU A 19 -32.33 -4.76 1.63
CA LEU A 19 -30.91 -5.09 1.49
C LEU A 19 -30.50 -5.17 0.02
N LEU A 20 -31.31 -5.79 -0.84
CA LEU A 20 -31.05 -5.87 -2.27
C LEU A 20 -31.05 -4.48 -2.92
N ASN A 21 -32.02 -3.63 -2.59
CA ASN A 21 -32.07 -2.26 -3.11
C ASN A 21 -30.85 -1.44 -2.65
N TYR A 22 -30.47 -1.54 -1.38
CA TYR A 22 -29.26 -0.90 -0.88
C TYR A 22 -28.02 -1.41 -1.62
N MET A 23 -27.90 -2.71 -1.84
CA MET A 23 -26.76 -3.32 -2.53
C MET A 23 -26.68 -2.87 -3.99
N ILE A 24 -27.80 -2.81 -4.71
CA ILE A 24 -27.87 -2.30 -6.08
C ILE A 24 -27.46 -0.82 -6.13
N ILE A 25 -28.01 0.01 -5.24
CA ILE A 25 -27.64 1.43 -5.18
C ILE A 25 -26.16 1.58 -4.82
N TYR A 26 -25.66 0.80 -3.86
CA TYR A 26 -24.26 0.82 -3.45
C TYR A 26 -23.33 0.46 -4.63
N LEU A 27 -23.64 -0.61 -5.36
CA LEU A 27 -22.85 -1.02 -6.53
C LEU A 27 -22.93 -0.02 -7.69
N LEU A 28 -24.08 0.61 -7.92
CA LEU A 28 -24.25 1.58 -9.01
C LEU A 28 -23.67 2.96 -8.67
N CYS A 29 -23.81 3.42 -7.43
CA CYS A 29 -23.41 4.75 -7.00
C CYS A 29 -22.00 4.83 -6.45
N MET A 30 -21.41 3.75 -5.94
CA MET A 30 -20.03 3.74 -5.46
C MET A 30 -19.11 3.19 -6.56
N PRO A 31 -18.55 4.03 -7.44
CA PRO A 31 -17.49 3.60 -8.33
C PRO A 31 -16.24 3.35 -7.48
N SER A 32 -15.97 2.08 -7.17
CA SER A 32 -14.73 1.64 -6.54
C SER A 32 -13.56 1.73 -7.54
N ARG A 33 -13.19 2.95 -7.91
CA ARG A 33 -11.95 3.24 -8.66
C ARG A 33 -10.81 3.34 -7.65
N LEU A 34 -10.55 2.25 -6.93
CA LEU A 34 -9.35 2.06 -6.14
C LEU A 34 -8.35 1.33 -7.02
N ALA A 35 -7.17 1.90 -7.19
CA ALA A 35 -6.07 1.24 -7.87
C ALA A 35 -5.00 0.93 -6.82
N ASN A 36 -4.72 -0.35 -6.68
CA ASN A 36 -3.70 -0.86 -5.78
C ASN A 36 -2.57 -1.40 -6.66
N GLU A 37 -1.40 -0.79 -6.56
CA GLU A 37 -0.20 -1.23 -7.26
C GLU A 37 0.82 -1.72 -6.22
N PRO A 38 1.37 -2.94 -6.37
CA PRO A 38 2.39 -3.42 -5.46
C PRO A 38 3.67 -2.62 -5.63
N LEU A 39 4.32 -2.28 -4.51
CA LEU A 39 5.61 -1.62 -4.49
C LEU A 39 6.73 -2.63 -4.26
N TYR A 40 7.75 -2.58 -5.10
CA TYR A 40 8.96 -3.39 -4.95
C TYR A 40 10.12 -2.49 -4.55
N PHE A 41 10.72 -2.80 -3.40
CA PHE A 41 11.89 -2.07 -2.90
C PHE A 41 13.17 -2.54 -3.58
N ASP A 42 13.88 -1.59 -4.16
CA ASP A 42 15.26 -1.72 -4.58
C ASP A 42 16.18 -1.34 -3.42
N TYR A 43 17.00 -2.31 -3.01
CA TYR A 43 18.02 -2.15 -1.98
C TYR A 43 19.41 -1.95 -2.60
N SER A 44 19.50 -1.93 -3.93
CA SER A 44 20.75 -1.74 -4.63
C SER A 44 21.24 -0.32 -4.41
N CYS A 45 22.41 -0.19 -3.78
CA CYS A 45 23.15 1.06 -3.75
C CYS A 45 23.59 1.44 -5.17
N ARG A 46 22.77 2.21 -5.89
CA ARG A 46 23.19 2.78 -7.18
C ARG A 46 23.99 4.07 -6.94
N PRO A 47 25.22 4.18 -7.46
CA PRO A 47 26.09 5.34 -7.23
C PRO A 47 25.53 6.67 -7.77
N SER A 48 24.50 6.66 -8.61
CA SER A 48 23.90 7.89 -9.17
C SER A 48 23.15 8.77 -8.15
N PHE A 49 22.70 8.22 -7.02
CA PHE A 49 22.06 9.03 -5.96
C PHE A 49 23.10 9.70 -5.06
N VAL A 50 24.31 9.15 -5.01
CA VAL A 50 25.45 9.69 -4.24
C VAL A 50 25.85 11.06 -4.81
N GLU A 51 25.72 11.26 -6.12
CA GLU A 51 26.03 12.53 -6.79
C GLU A 51 25.02 13.67 -6.45
N GLN A 52 23.77 13.31 -6.13
CA GLN A 52 22.73 14.29 -5.77
C GLN A 52 22.76 14.66 -4.28
N CYS A 53 23.30 13.80 -3.42
CA CYS A 53 23.52 14.11 -2.00
C CYS A 53 24.88 14.80 -1.74
N LEU A 54 25.92 14.47 -2.51
CA LEU A 54 27.26 15.05 -2.35
C LEU A 54 27.38 16.50 -2.81
N SER A 55 26.43 17.01 -3.60
CA SER A 55 26.40 18.43 -4.01
C SER A 55 25.94 19.38 -2.89
N ALA A 56 25.59 18.87 -1.70
CA ALA A 56 25.15 19.68 -0.56
C ALA A 56 26.09 19.64 0.66
N SER A 57 27.22 18.92 0.63
CA SER A 57 28.10 18.82 1.80
C SER A 57 29.59 18.84 1.44
N ASP A 58 30.15 20.04 1.33
CA ASP A 58 31.59 20.28 1.49
C ASP A 58 31.98 20.01 2.95
N SER A 59 32.50 18.82 3.25
CA SER A 59 33.64 18.59 4.16
C SER A 59 33.80 17.09 4.45
N ALA A 60 35.05 16.65 4.33
CA ALA A 60 35.49 15.27 4.33
C ALA A 60 35.24 14.52 5.64
N SER A 61 34.62 13.34 5.52
CA SER A 61 34.77 12.17 6.39
C SER A 61 34.38 10.94 5.54
N PRO A 62 34.97 9.74 5.71
CA PRO A 62 34.55 8.55 4.96
C PRO A 62 33.19 8.09 5.49
N SER A 63 32.13 8.81 5.12
CA SER A 63 30.76 8.52 5.50
C SER A 63 30.32 7.30 4.72
N THR A 64 30.12 6.20 5.45
CA THR A 64 29.33 5.04 5.03
C THR A 64 28.13 5.54 4.24
N THR A 65 28.11 5.30 2.93
CA THR A 65 27.02 5.76 2.06
C THR A 65 25.77 4.98 2.44
N VAL A 66 24.92 5.58 3.28
CA VAL A 66 23.69 4.96 3.74
C VAL A 66 22.70 4.96 2.58
N CYS A 67 22.49 3.79 1.98
CA CYS A 67 21.49 3.62 0.94
C CYS A 67 20.13 3.40 1.59
N HIS A 68 19.16 4.22 1.21
CA HIS A 68 17.77 4.05 1.66
C HIS A 68 17.02 3.13 0.69
N PRO A 69 16.18 2.22 1.21
CA PRO A 69 15.36 1.36 0.36
C PRO A 69 14.40 2.22 -0.47
N THR A 70 14.45 2.07 -1.80
CA THR A 70 13.69 2.91 -2.72
C THR A 70 12.74 2.05 -3.54
N ALA A 71 11.47 2.43 -3.64
CA ALA A 71 10.49 1.77 -4.52
C ALA A 71 9.98 2.75 -5.58
N ARG A 72 9.72 2.27 -6.80
CA ARG A 72 9.15 3.07 -7.90
C ARG A 72 7.91 2.38 -8.45
N ALA A 73 6.79 3.10 -8.49
CA ALA A 73 5.56 2.68 -9.16
C ALA A 73 5.40 3.47 -10.47
N HIS A 74 5.02 2.77 -11.53
CA HIS A 74 4.87 3.36 -12.85
C HIS A 74 3.40 3.26 -13.28
N PHE A 75 2.62 4.30 -12.96
CA PHE A 75 1.18 4.36 -13.24
C PHE A 75 0.81 4.43 -14.75
N LEU A 76 1.81 4.46 -15.63
CA LEU A 76 1.68 4.50 -17.08
C LEU A 76 2.09 3.18 -17.76
N SER A 77 2.85 2.32 -17.08
CA SER A 77 3.40 1.10 -17.69
C SER A 77 2.51 -0.12 -17.50
N ASP A 78 2.61 -1.03 -18.46
CA ASP A 78 1.85 -2.29 -18.48
C ASP A 78 2.49 -3.41 -17.68
N HIS A 79 3.77 -3.26 -17.36
CA HIS A 79 4.58 -4.30 -16.74
C HIS A 79 4.83 -3.95 -15.28
N THR A 80 4.64 -4.94 -14.41
CA THR A 80 5.03 -4.90 -13.01
C THR A 80 6.43 -5.49 -12.88
N GLN A 81 7.44 -4.69 -13.25
CA GLN A 81 8.87 -4.74 -12.89
C GLN A 81 9.73 -6.03 -13.10
N TRP A 82 9.18 -7.23 -13.28
CA TRP A 82 9.96 -8.45 -13.51
C TRP A 82 9.76 -9.02 -14.92
N ASP A 83 10.22 -8.31 -15.94
CA ASP A 83 10.39 -8.88 -17.28
C ASP A 83 11.89 -9.07 -17.58
N PRO A 84 12.37 -10.32 -17.77
CA PRO A 84 13.71 -10.57 -18.23
C PRO A 84 13.86 -10.15 -19.70
N ILE A 85 14.71 -9.14 -19.93
CA ILE A 85 15.29 -8.71 -21.22
C ILE A 85 14.26 -8.25 -22.28
N VAL A 86 14.34 -6.95 -22.54
CA VAL A 86 13.51 -6.11 -23.42
C VAL A 86 13.51 -6.58 -24.88
N ALA A 87 12.32 -6.86 -25.41
CA ALA A 87 11.98 -6.37 -26.74
C ALA A 87 11.24 -5.04 -26.52
N GLU A 88 11.70 -3.95 -27.13
CA GLU A 88 11.02 -2.65 -27.06
C GLU A 88 9.65 -2.76 -27.74
N VAL A 89 8.65 -3.24 -27.01
CA VAL A 89 7.26 -3.21 -27.45
C VAL A 89 6.82 -1.77 -27.26
N ALA A 90 6.55 -1.09 -28.37
CA ALA A 90 6.02 0.27 -28.38
C ALA A 90 4.90 0.42 -27.34
N PRO A 91 4.89 1.52 -26.55
CA PRO A 91 3.89 1.70 -25.51
C PRO A 91 2.50 1.55 -26.12
N ASN A 92 1.72 0.63 -25.56
CA ASN A 92 0.41 0.29 -26.08
C ASN A 92 -0.47 1.55 -25.98
N LYS A 93 -0.71 2.20 -27.12
CA LYS A 93 -1.24 3.58 -27.25
C LYS A 93 -2.65 3.80 -26.66
N PHE A 94 -3.27 2.73 -26.14
CA PHE A 94 -4.68 2.67 -25.76
C PHE A 94 -4.94 2.43 -24.27
N LYS A 95 -3.93 2.46 -23.39
CA LYS A 95 -4.23 2.35 -21.95
C LYS A 95 -4.57 3.67 -21.33
N SER A 96 -5.72 3.68 -20.65
CA SER A 96 -6.25 4.82 -19.93
C SER A 96 -5.31 5.17 -18.78
N ARG A 97 -4.65 6.34 -18.87
CA ARG A 97 -3.91 6.98 -17.78
C ARG A 97 -4.69 6.84 -16.47
N LEU A 98 -4.10 6.16 -15.47
CA LEU A 98 -4.73 5.94 -14.17
C LEU A 98 -5.13 7.28 -13.53
N LEU A 99 -4.23 8.25 -13.63
CA LEU A 99 -4.41 9.61 -13.13
C LEU A 99 -4.86 10.55 -14.24
N LYS A 100 -6.12 10.99 -14.22
CA LYS A 100 -6.65 12.00 -15.13
C LYS A 100 -6.17 13.41 -14.71
N PRO A 101 -5.75 14.26 -15.67
CA PRO A 101 -5.40 15.65 -15.35
C PRO A 101 -6.54 16.39 -14.64
N ARG A 102 -6.17 17.32 -13.74
CA ARG A 102 -7.10 18.22 -13.03
C ARG A 102 -8.13 17.50 -12.14
N LYS A 103 -7.81 16.30 -11.69
CA LYS A 103 -8.52 15.57 -10.62
C LYS A 103 -7.62 15.47 -9.40
N ARG A 104 -8.23 15.50 -8.22
CA ARG A 104 -7.53 15.31 -6.94
C ARG A 104 -7.47 13.82 -6.65
N TYR A 105 -6.30 13.36 -6.23
CA TYR A 105 -6.05 11.98 -5.86
C TYR A 105 -5.52 11.95 -4.43
N TYR A 106 -5.96 10.95 -3.68
CA TYR A 106 -5.35 10.57 -2.41
C TYR A 106 -4.50 9.33 -2.69
N VAL A 107 -3.25 9.38 -2.24
CA VAL A 107 -2.29 8.30 -2.42
C VAL A 107 -1.89 7.86 -1.02
N ASP A 108 -2.19 6.61 -0.72
CA ASP A 108 -1.88 5.97 0.55
C ASP A 108 -0.84 4.87 0.29
N THR A 109 0.26 4.91 1.02
CA THR A 109 1.28 3.87 0.97
C THR A 109 1.16 3.01 2.22
N VAL A 110 0.88 1.73 2.01
CA VAL A 110 0.79 0.74 3.08
C VAL A 110 2.07 -0.07 3.10
N LEU A 111 2.84 0.09 4.16
CA LEU A 111 4.05 -0.71 4.41
C LEU A 111 3.68 -1.81 5.40
N VAL A 112 3.93 -3.06 5.02
CA VAL A 112 3.72 -4.23 5.88
C VAL A 112 5.07 -4.65 6.44
N LEU A 113 5.17 -4.73 7.78
CA LEU A 113 6.42 -5.10 8.44
C LEU A 113 6.21 -6.30 9.37
N PRO A 114 7.19 -7.20 9.46
CA PRO A 114 7.15 -8.26 10.46
C PRO A 114 7.39 -7.68 11.86
N GLU A 115 6.75 -8.29 12.87
CA GLU A 115 6.96 -7.95 14.27
C GLU A 115 8.28 -8.56 14.81
N SER A 116 9.42 -8.02 14.38
CA SER A 116 10.75 -8.38 14.91
C SER A 116 11.18 -7.44 16.04
N ALA A 117 12.11 -7.88 16.90
CA ALA A 117 12.69 -7.02 17.94
C ALA A 117 13.36 -5.77 17.33
N THR A 118 14.11 -5.96 16.23
CA THR A 118 14.75 -4.86 15.50
C THR A 118 13.75 -3.85 14.95
N ASN A 119 12.61 -4.31 14.39
CA ASN A 119 11.59 -3.41 13.87
C ASN A 119 10.87 -2.68 15.01
N ARG A 120 10.62 -3.33 16.14
CA ARG A 120 10.00 -2.69 17.31
C ARG A 120 10.84 -1.54 17.86
N ASP A 121 12.16 -1.67 17.81
CA ASP A 121 13.09 -0.66 18.32
C ASP A 121 13.40 0.48 17.32
N MET A 122 12.89 0.41 16.07
CA MET A 122 13.11 1.48 15.07
C MET A 122 12.46 2.82 15.46
N GLY A 123 11.40 2.80 16.28
CA GLY A 123 10.68 4.01 16.66
C GLY A 123 9.99 4.69 15.47
N VAL A 124 10.21 6.01 15.32
CA VAL A 124 9.63 6.82 14.24
C VAL A 124 10.61 6.87 13.07
N PHE A 125 10.14 6.50 11.88
CA PHE A 125 10.90 6.60 10.63
C PHE A 125 10.19 7.51 9.63
N MET A 126 10.95 8.11 8.72
CA MET A 126 10.40 9.00 7.69
C MET A 126 10.18 8.24 6.39
N VAL A 127 9.00 8.42 5.78
CA VAL A 127 8.69 7.94 4.44
C VAL A 127 8.59 9.13 3.50
N GLN A 128 9.46 9.15 2.48
CA GLN A 128 9.47 10.16 1.43
C GLN A 128 8.80 9.60 0.17
N MET A 129 7.94 10.40 -0.45
CA MET A 129 7.30 10.12 -1.72
C MET A 129 7.52 11.27 -2.68
N ASP A 130 8.03 10.94 -3.86
CA ASP A 130 8.30 11.87 -4.93
C ASP A 130 7.46 11.48 -6.15
N LEU A 131 6.71 12.45 -6.68
CA LEU A 131 5.91 12.29 -7.88
C LEU A 131 6.65 12.90 -9.07
N PHE A 132 6.90 12.08 -10.09
CA PHE A 132 7.57 12.52 -11.31
C PHE A 132 6.60 12.56 -12.49
N ASP A 133 6.88 13.45 -13.44
CA ASP A 133 6.26 13.43 -14.76
C ASP A 133 6.92 12.38 -15.67
N ASP A 134 6.34 12.11 -16.84
CA ASP A 134 6.89 11.22 -17.87
C ASP A 134 8.29 11.67 -18.35
N SER A 135 8.55 12.97 -18.28
CA SER A 135 9.85 13.58 -18.56
C SER A 135 10.89 13.42 -17.44
N GLY A 136 10.53 12.81 -16.30
CA GLY A 136 11.39 12.66 -15.13
C GLY A 136 11.51 13.91 -14.24
N VAL A 137 10.72 14.96 -14.52
CA VAL A 137 10.68 16.18 -13.70
C VAL A 137 9.87 15.95 -12.42
N LEU A 138 10.39 16.39 -11.28
CA LEU A 138 9.68 16.33 -10.00
C LEU A 138 8.47 17.28 -10.01
N LEU A 139 7.27 16.72 -9.87
CA LEU A 139 6.01 17.45 -9.82
C LEU A 139 5.58 17.78 -8.38
N ALA A 140 5.80 16.84 -7.46
CA ALA A 140 5.43 16.99 -6.06
C ALA A 140 6.30 16.10 -5.18
N GLN A 141 6.50 16.52 -3.94
CA GLN A 141 7.23 15.78 -2.93
C GLN A 141 6.45 15.84 -1.61
N SER A 142 6.44 14.72 -0.88
CA SER A 142 5.81 14.61 0.43
C SER A 142 6.68 13.76 1.34
N SER A 143 6.88 14.21 2.58
CA SER A 143 7.58 13.46 3.61
C SER A 143 6.67 13.30 4.82
N ARG A 144 6.44 12.06 5.27
CA ARG A 144 5.56 11.75 6.40
C ARG A 144 6.27 10.89 7.43
N PRO A 145 6.22 11.23 8.72
CA PRO A 145 6.67 10.33 9.77
C PRO A 145 5.69 9.17 9.90
N ALA A 146 6.22 7.97 10.06
CA ALA A 146 5.50 6.74 10.34
C ALA A 146 6.11 6.09 11.59
N MET A 147 5.28 5.38 12.35
CA MET A 147 5.70 4.66 13.54
C MET A 147 5.01 3.32 13.57
N LEU A 148 5.74 2.28 13.94
CA LEU A 148 5.14 0.98 14.22
C LEU A 148 4.27 1.09 15.50
N PRO A 149 3.03 0.58 15.48
CA PRO A 149 2.19 0.63 16.66
C PRO A 149 2.85 -0.14 17.81
N PHE A 150 3.06 0.54 18.94
CA PHE A 150 3.65 -0.07 20.12
C PHE A 150 2.68 -1.10 20.73
N GLU A 151 3.20 -2.29 21.00
CA GLU A 151 2.50 -3.33 21.75
C GLU A 151 3.37 -3.77 22.94
N GLY A 152 2.79 -3.75 24.14
CA GLY A 152 3.49 -4.21 25.34
C GLY A 152 3.77 -5.71 25.30
N TYR A 153 4.90 -6.13 25.89
CA TYR A 153 5.35 -7.53 25.88
C TYR A 153 4.29 -8.54 26.37
N ILE A 154 3.56 -8.20 27.43
CA ILE A 154 2.51 -9.05 28.01
C ILE A 154 1.34 -9.19 27.04
N VAL A 155 0.87 -8.08 26.47
CA VAL A 155 -0.26 -8.06 25.53
C VAL A 155 0.06 -8.84 24.27
N GLY A 156 1.26 -8.63 23.70
CA GLY A 156 1.73 -9.39 22.55
C GLY A 156 1.83 -10.89 22.83
N THR A 157 2.34 -11.29 23.99
CA THR A 157 2.43 -12.71 24.38
C THR A 157 1.05 -13.35 24.53
N PHE A 158 0.11 -12.70 25.24
CA PHE A 158 -1.26 -13.22 25.38
C PHE A 158 -1.98 -13.34 24.05
N ARG A 159 -1.85 -12.35 23.17
CA ARG A 159 -2.43 -12.37 21.82
C ARG A 159 -1.86 -13.53 21.00
N LYS A 160 -0.54 -13.75 21.05
CA LYS A 160 0.12 -14.88 20.39
C LYS A 160 -0.33 -16.24 20.94
N ILE A 161 -0.49 -16.38 22.26
CA ILE A 161 -1.03 -17.61 22.87
C ILE A 161 -2.46 -17.88 22.38
N LEU A 162 -3.30 -16.85 22.33
CA LEU A 162 -4.69 -16.97 21.85
C LEU A 162 -4.77 -17.29 20.36
N LEU A 163 -3.89 -16.71 19.54
CA LEU A 163 -3.79 -16.94 18.10
C LEU A 163 -2.92 -18.13 17.72
N LEU A 164 -2.39 -18.89 18.68
CA LEU A 164 -1.47 -20.01 18.41
C LEU A 164 -2.11 -21.10 17.53
N PRO A 165 -3.37 -21.52 17.73
CA PRO A 165 -4.00 -22.52 16.86
C PRO A 165 -4.12 -22.07 15.38
N PRO A 166 -4.70 -20.90 15.04
CA PRO A 166 -4.80 -20.47 13.64
C PRO A 166 -3.44 -20.14 12.99
N LEU A 167 -2.45 -19.74 13.79
CA LEU A 167 -1.10 -19.42 13.29
C LEU A 167 -0.34 -20.69 12.89
N LEU A 168 -0.47 -21.78 13.66
CA LEU A 168 0.11 -23.10 13.30
C LEU A 168 -0.50 -23.70 12.03
N ILE A 169 -1.79 -23.42 11.78
CA ILE A 169 -2.50 -23.85 10.57
C ILE A 169 -2.10 -23.00 9.35
N GLY A 170 -1.41 -21.86 9.57
CA GLY A 170 -1.06 -20.91 8.52
C GLY A 170 -2.25 -20.09 8.02
N ALA A 171 -3.37 -20.09 8.76
CA ALA A 171 -4.56 -19.33 8.39
C ALA A 171 -4.41 -17.82 8.63
N VAL A 172 -3.47 -17.42 9.50
CA VAL A 172 -3.21 -16.02 9.87
C VAL A 172 -1.71 -15.73 9.83
N PRO A 173 -1.25 -14.69 9.09
CA PRO A 173 0.14 -14.26 9.11
C PRO A 173 0.49 -13.50 10.39
N GLU A 174 1.75 -13.56 10.83
CA GLU A 174 2.27 -12.79 11.98
C GLU A 174 2.56 -11.32 11.63
N ALA A 175 2.55 -10.95 10.35
CA ALA A 175 2.82 -9.60 9.89
C ALA A 175 1.59 -8.69 10.03
N ARG A 176 1.83 -7.40 10.30
CA ARG A 176 0.81 -6.36 10.41
C ARG A 176 1.07 -5.21 9.45
#